data_AF-A0A1G5G342-F1
#
_entry.id   AF-A0A1G5G342-F1
#
_cell.length_a   1.000
_cell.length_b   1.000
_cell.length_c   1.000
_cell.angle_alpha   90.00
_cell.angle_beta   90.00
_cell.angle_gamma   90.00
#
_symmetry.space_group_name_H-M   'P 1'
#
loop_
_entity.id
_entity.type
_entity.pdbx_description
1 polymer ?
#
loop_
_entity_poly.entity_id
_entity_poly.type
_entity_poly.pdbx_seq_one_letter_code
_entity_poly.pdbx_strand_id
1 'polypeptide(L)'
;MSLFKLTRLECKQTSGSGQSDDDVYLNVQVDNGKLKKKVWGGSHGENIEQGDTKAINLVYDVKDKLRVDLWEWDANSSNDLLGSAMIYADSHSGQCALVNPDENDEYVLYFEKL
;
A
#
# COMPACT_ATOMS: atom_id res chain seq x y z
N MET A 1 -22.39 -2.10 -3.56
CA MET A 1 -21.27 -2.96 -3.92
C MET A 1 -20.57 -2.32 -5.10
N SER A 2 -19.26 -2.17 -5.02
CA SER A 2 -18.46 -1.39 -5.97
C SER A 2 -17.15 -2.11 -6.25
N LEU A 3 -16.71 -2.04 -7.50
CA LEU A 3 -15.45 -2.63 -7.93
C LEU A 3 -14.37 -1.54 -7.89
N PHE A 4 -13.24 -1.89 -7.27
CA PHE A 4 -12.07 -1.02 -7.25
C PHE A 4 -10.84 -1.77 -7.77
N LYS A 5 -10.06 -1.10 -8.61
CA LYS A 5 -8.74 -1.54 -9.02
C LYS A 5 -7.69 -0.74 -8.27
N LEU A 6 -6.85 -1.40 -7.47
CA LEU A 6 -5.59 -0.81 -7.02
C LEU A 6 -4.62 -0.82 -8.21
N THR A 7 -4.16 0.35 -8.65
CA THR A 7 -3.42 0.48 -9.90
C THR A 7 -1.93 0.45 -9.67
N ARG A 8 -1.41 1.34 -8.84
CA ARG A 8 0.03 1.50 -8.57
C ARG A 8 0.28 2.14 -7.20
N LEU A 9 1.48 1.95 -6.70
CA LEU A 9 2.05 2.67 -5.57
C LEU A 9 3.21 3.53 -6.07
N GLU A 10 3.30 4.76 -5.61
CA GLU A 10 4.43 5.65 -5.88
C GLU A 10 5.12 6.01 -4.56
N CYS A 11 6.44 5.90 -4.50
CA CYS A 11 7.23 6.39 -3.37
C CYS A 11 7.62 7.86 -3.60
N LYS A 12 7.21 8.75 -2.70
CA LYS A 12 7.51 10.19 -2.79
C LYS A 12 8.79 10.55 -2.05
N GLN A 13 9.00 9.93 -0.89
CA GLN A 13 10.18 10.10 -0.05
C GLN A 13 10.32 8.90 0.88
N THR A 14 11.57 8.59 1.21
CA THR A 14 11.95 7.73 2.32
C THR A 14 12.91 8.50 3.23
N SER A 15 12.95 8.20 4.52
CA SER A 15 13.81 8.87 5.50
C SER A 15 15.25 8.40 5.51
N GLY A 16 15.55 7.29 4.82
CA GLY A 16 16.89 6.78 4.65
C GLY A 16 17.79 7.75 3.90
N SER A 17 18.91 8.17 4.52
CA SER A 17 19.96 8.92 3.83
C SER A 17 20.74 7.99 2.88
N GLY A 18 20.15 7.68 1.72
CA GLY A 18 20.73 6.85 0.67
C GLY A 18 20.23 5.41 0.70
N GLN A 19 19.72 4.94 -0.45
CA GLN A 19 19.28 3.57 -0.72
C GLN A 19 18.81 2.82 0.53
N SER A 20 17.74 3.31 1.17
CA SER A 20 17.00 2.41 2.04
C SER A 20 16.25 1.47 1.09
N ASP A 21 16.73 0.23 1.04
CA ASP A 21 16.08 -0.85 0.33
C ASP A 21 14.78 -1.18 1.10
N ASP A 22 13.80 -0.27 1.06
CA ASP A 22 12.52 -0.47 1.74
C ASP A 22 11.75 -1.49 0.89
N ASP A 23 11.97 -2.73 1.24
CA ASP A 23 11.34 -3.88 0.65
C ASP A 23 9.88 -3.91 1.13
N VAL A 24 8.99 -3.28 0.38
CA VAL A 24 7.61 -3.04 0.85
C VAL A 24 6.62 -4.06 0.32
N TYR A 25 5.55 -4.28 1.09
CA TYR A 25 4.40 -5.06 0.66
C TYR A 25 3.09 -4.46 1.16
N LEU A 26 1.98 -4.79 0.48
CA LEU A 26 0.65 -4.35 0.89
C LEU A 26 -0.15 -5.48 1.51
N ASN A 27 -0.78 -5.20 2.64
CA ASN A 27 -1.85 -6.03 3.20
C ASN A 27 -3.20 -5.41 2.85
N VAL A 28 -4.03 -6.16 2.11
CA VAL A 28 -5.34 -5.68 1.66
C VAL A 28 -6.46 -6.45 2.35
N GLN A 29 -7.38 -5.74 3.00
CA GLN A 29 -8.55 -6.28 3.69
C GLN A 29 -9.82 -5.68 3.10
N VAL A 30 -10.85 -6.51 2.90
CA VAL A 30 -12.15 -6.10 2.32
C VAL A 30 -13.23 -6.28 3.38
N ASP A 31 -14.05 -5.25 3.60
CA ASP A 31 -15.25 -5.23 4.43
C ASP A 31 -15.02 -5.69 5.89
N ASN A 32 -13.92 -5.24 6.51
CA ASN A 32 -13.44 -5.69 7.84
C ASN A 32 -13.23 -7.22 7.95
N GLY A 33 -13.11 -7.91 6.82
CA GLY A 33 -12.80 -9.33 6.79
C GLY A 33 -11.34 -9.63 7.12
N LYS A 34 -10.99 -10.92 7.13
CA LYS A 34 -9.59 -11.37 7.18
C LYS A 34 -8.79 -10.81 6.01
N LEU A 35 -7.46 -10.72 6.17
CA LEU A 35 -6.51 -10.43 5.10
C LEU A 35 -6.88 -11.20 3.83
N LYS A 36 -7.18 -10.46 2.76
CA LYS A 36 -7.56 -11.05 1.47
C LYS A 36 -6.33 -11.36 0.65
N LYS A 37 -5.35 -10.46 0.64
CA LYS A 37 -4.15 -10.62 -0.17
C LYS A 37 -2.98 -9.82 0.40
N LYS A 38 -1.81 -10.45 0.38
CA LYS A 38 -0.51 -9.78 0.49
C LYS A 38 -0.01 -9.49 -0.93
N VAL A 39 -0.02 -8.22 -1.36
CA VAL A 39 0.56 -7.80 -2.64
C VAL A 39 2.07 -7.72 -2.43
N TRP A 40 2.84 -8.25 -3.38
CA TRP A 40 4.32 -8.34 -3.24
C TRP A 40 4.75 -9.13 -2.01
N GLY A 41 3.92 -10.08 -1.58
CA GLY A 41 4.14 -10.88 -0.39
C GLY A 41 5.19 -11.98 -0.50
N GLY A 42 6.21 -11.82 -1.36
CA GLY A 42 7.32 -12.74 -1.53
C GLY A 42 8.20 -12.85 -0.28
N SER A 43 9.41 -13.40 -0.43
CA SER A 43 10.36 -13.58 0.67
C SER A 43 10.75 -12.28 1.38
N HIS A 44 10.75 -11.16 0.67
CA HIS A 44 11.17 -9.86 1.19
C HIS A 44 10.50 -8.69 0.43
N GLY A 45 9.18 -8.66 0.30
CA GLY A 45 8.51 -7.50 -0.32
C GLY A 45 8.94 -7.22 -1.78
N GLU A 46 8.88 -5.95 -2.18
CA GLU A 46 9.51 -5.41 -3.37
C GLU A 46 10.20 -4.08 -3.03
N ASN A 47 11.43 -3.91 -3.45
CA ASN A 47 12.14 -2.64 -3.37
C ASN A 47 11.44 -1.56 -4.21
N ILE A 48 11.10 -0.44 -3.57
CA ILE A 48 10.52 0.76 -4.19
C ILE A 48 11.23 1.99 -3.63
N GLU A 49 12.19 2.53 -4.38
CA GLU A 49 12.99 3.68 -3.97
C GLU A 49 12.24 5.01 -4.15
N GLN A 50 12.77 6.09 -3.58
CA GLN A 50 12.22 7.43 -3.78
C GLN A 50 12.12 7.79 -5.28
N GLY A 51 10.91 8.18 -5.70
CA GLY A 51 10.60 8.52 -7.09
C GLY A 51 10.13 7.31 -7.93
N ASP A 52 10.25 6.10 -7.41
CA ASP A 52 9.79 4.91 -8.11
C ASP A 52 8.27 4.76 -8.05
N THR A 53 7.77 4.04 -9.05
CA THR A 53 6.37 3.65 -9.15
C THR A 53 6.27 2.18 -9.47
N LYS A 54 5.49 1.44 -8.67
CA LYS A 54 5.27 0.01 -8.83
C LYS A 54 3.81 -0.30 -9.15
N ALA A 55 3.59 -1.13 -10.17
CA ALA A 55 2.26 -1.55 -10.59
C ALA A 55 1.69 -2.64 -9.67
N ILE A 56 0.42 -2.48 -9.28
CA ILE A 56 -0.35 -3.44 -8.48
C ILE A 56 -1.34 -4.20 -9.38
N ASN A 57 -2.20 -3.47 -10.10
CA ASN A 57 -3.21 -4.00 -11.02
C ASN A 57 -4.13 -5.11 -10.46
N LEU A 58 -4.65 -4.93 -9.25
CA LEU A 58 -5.54 -5.91 -8.60
C LEU A 58 -6.94 -5.33 -8.41
N VAL A 59 -7.97 -6.14 -8.69
CA VAL A 59 -9.38 -5.76 -8.58
C VAL A 59 -10.01 -6.39 -7.34
N TYR A 60 -10.78 -5.60 -6.61
CA TYR A 60 -11.50 -5.99 -5.41
C TYR A 60 -12.97 -5.58 -5.51
N ASP A 61 -13.82 -6.47 -5.02
CA ASP A 61 -15.24 -6.22 -4.84
C ASP A 61 -15.52 -5.78 -3.41
N VAL A 62 -16.07 -4.58 -3.24
CA VAL A 62 -16.16 -3.87 -1.96
C VAL A 62 -17.60 -3.52 -1.65
N LYS A 63 -18.09 -3.92 -0.47
CA LYS A 63 -19.45 -3.60 -0.02
C LYS A 63 -19.49 -2.36 0.87
N ASP A 64 -18.52 -2.24 1.77
CA ASP A 64 -18.37 -1.16 2.75
C ASP A 64 -17.04 -0.43 2.50
N LYS A 65 -15.91 -1.13 2.65
CA LYS A 65 -14.58 -0.52 2.53
C LYS A 65 -13.45 -1.49 2.23
N LEU A 66 -12.40 -0.95 1.64
CA LEU A 66 -11.12 -1.59 1.39
C LEU A 66 -10.07 -0.91 2.28
N ARG A 67 -9.47 -1.67 3.19
CA ARG A 67 -8.31 -1.23 3.97
C ARG A 67 -7.03 -1.71 3.28
N VAL A 68 -6.09 -0.80 3.09
CA VAL A 68 -4.77 -1.10 2.53
C VAL A 68 -3.73 -0.62 3.52
N ASP A 69 -2.91 -1.55 4.02
CA ASP A 69 -1.79 -1.26 4.90
C ASP A 69 -0.49 -1.49 4.12
N LEU A 70 0.41 -0.51 4.12
CA LEU A 70 1.76 -0.64 3.57
C LEU A 70 2.71 -0.99 4.70
N TRP A 71 3.53 -2.00 4.47
CA TRP A 71 4.50 -2.49 5.42
C TRP A 71 5.87 -2.55 4.79
N GLU A 72 6.87 -2.20 5.58
CA GLU A 72 8.27 -2.48 5.31
C GLU A 72 8.60 -3.89 5.78
N TRP A 73 9.40 -4.61 5.01
CA TRP A 73 10.02 -5.85 5.45
C TRP A 73 11.40 -5.55 6.03
N ASP A 74 11.63 -5.97 7.27
CA ASP A 74 12.95 -5.92 7.90
C ASP A 74 13.45 -7.36 8.14
N ALA A 75 14.64 -7.66 7.61
CA ALA A 75 15.31 -8.95 7.78
C ALA A 75 15.73 -9.23 9.23
N ASN A 76 16.05 -8.18 9.98
CA ASN A 76 16.71 -8.23 11.28
C ASN A 76 15.78 -7.90 12.44
N SER A 77 14.58 -7.37 12.16
CA SER A 77 13.61 -7.00 13.19
C SER A 77 12.16 -7.34 12.77
N SER A 78 11.18 -6.67 13.38
CA SER A 78 9.77 -6.84 12.99
C SER A 78 9.47 -5.93 11.82
N ASN A 79 8.59 -6.37 10.91
CA ASN A 79 8.11 -5.53 9.82
C ASN A 79 7.38 -4.29 10.36
N ASP A 80 7.69 -3.13 9.79
CA ASP A 80 7.14 -1.85 10.23
C ASP A 80 5.96 -1.41 9.37
N LEU A 81 4.98 -0.77 10.01
CA LEU A 81 3.79 -0.25 9.33
C LEU A 81 4.08 1.16 8.84
N LEU A 82 4.30 1.30 7.53
CA LEU A 82 4.59 2.59 6.90
C LEU A 82 3.34 3.44 6.64
N GLY A 83 2.14 2.85 6.64
CA GLY A 83 0.93 3.63 6.49
C GLY A 83 -0.32 2.81 6.23
N SER A 84 -1.48 3.46 6.33
CA SER A 84 -2.78 2.82 6.10
C SER A 84 -3.75 3.75 5.39
N ALA A 85 -4.52 3.20 4.45
CA ALA A 85 -5.58 3.91 3.74
C ALA A 85 -6.90 3.14 3.81
N MET A 86 -8.00 3.90 3.79
CA MET A 86 -9.37 3.38 3.70
C MET A 86 -10.03 3.92 2.45
N ILE A 87 -10.47 3.03 1.55
CA ILE A 87 -11.25 3.36 0.37
C ILE A 87 -12.68 2.84 0.60
N TYR A 88 -13.66 3.73 0.64
CA TYR A 88 -15.05 3.38 0.92
C TYR A 88 -15.81 3.06 -0.37
N ALA A 89 -16.90 2.29 -0.27
CA ALA A 89 -17.69 1.88 -1.42
C ALA A 89 -18.23 3.06 -2.26
N ASP A 90 -18.47 4.20 -1.64
CA ASP A 90 -18.92 5.44 -2.28
C ASP A 90 -17.78 6.29 -2.87
N SER A 91 -16.51 5.97 -2.57
CA SER A 91 -15.35 6.69 -3.10
C SER A 91 -15.32 6.67 -4.63
N HIS A 92 -14.83 7.77 -5.23
CA HIS A 92 -14.50 7.85 -6.65
C HIS A 92 -13.05 7.44 -6.88
N SER A 93 -12.66 7.20 -8.14
CA SER A 93 -11.25 7.02 -8.52
C SER A 93 -10.38 8.14 -7.98
N GLY A 94 -9.18 7.82 -7.53
CA GLY A 94 -8.31 8.80 -6.89
C GLY A 94 -7.03 8.20 -6.34
N GLN A 95 -6.50 8.85 -5.31
CA GLN A 95 -5.28 8.46 -4.62
C GLN A 95 -5.40 8.65 -3.11
N CYS A 96 -4.65 7.88 -2.34
CA CYS A 96 -4.51 8.01 -0.89
C CYS A 96 -3.03 8.10 -0.53
N ALA A 97 -2.70 9.01 0.39
CA ALA A 97 -1.38 9.03 1.00
C ALA A 97 -1.28 7.93 2.07
N LEU A 98 -0.15 7.25 2.10
CA LEU A 98 0.26 6.26 3.08
C LEU A 98 1.52 6.83 3.72
N VAL A 99 1.38 7.38 4.92
CA VAL A 99 2.43 8.16 5.60
C VAL A 99 2.71 7.55 6.95
N ASN A 100 3.98 7.34 7.25
CA ASN A 100 4.44 7.05 8.60
C ASN A 100 4.79 8.38 9.28
N PRO A 101 4.03 8.84 10.29
CA PRO A 101 4.30 10.12 10.94
C PRO A 101 5.64 10.13 11.69
N ASP A 102 6.17 8.96 12.04
CA ASP A 102 7.41 8.83 12.82
C ASP A 102 8.65 8.81 11.92
N GLU A 103 8.52 8.32 10.69
CA GLU A 103 9.63 8.10 9.76
C GLU A 103 9.58 9.01 8.54
N ASN A 104 8.61 9.92 8.42
CA ASN A 104 8.49 10.86 7.30
C ASN A 104 8.52 10.17 5.91
N ASP A 105 8.24 8.88 5.82
CA ASP A 105 8.08 8.18 4.55
C ASP A 105 6.69 8.51 3.99
N GLU A 106 6.64 8.77 2.69
CA GLU A 106 5.38 9.05 2.02
C GLU A 106 5.26 8.23 0.76
N TYR A 107 4.19 7.43 0.71
CA TYR A 107 3.78 6.71 -0.47
C TYR A 107 2.39 7.15 -0.90
N VAL A 108 2.13 7.11 -2.20
CA VAL A 108 0.82 7.44 -2.78
C VAL A 108 0.25 6.22 -3.47
N LEU A 109 -0.85 5.71 -2.94
CA LEU A 109 -1.61 4.60 -3.52
C LEU A 109 -2.66 5.14 -4.49
N TYR A 110 -2.65 4.66 -5.72
CA TYR A 110 -3.62 5.02 -6.74
C TYR A 110 -4.67 3.92 -6.92
N PHE A 111 -5.92 4.32 -7.14
CA PHE A 111 -7.03 3.41 -7.35
C PHE A 111 -8.08 3.96 -8.30
N GLU A 112 -8.78 3.05 -8.98
CA GLU A 112 -9.85 3.35 -9.91
C GLU A 112 -11.13 2.64 -9.49
N LYS A 113 -12.25 3.37 -9.48
CA LYS A 113 -13.58 2.76 -9.43
C LYS A 113 -13.95 2.28 -10.83
N LEU A 114 -14.37 1.02 -10.95
CA LEU A 114 -14.78 0.39 -12.21
C LEU A 114 -16.30 0.42 -12.40
#